data_AF-A0A3B9GML1-F1
#
_entry.id   AF-A0A3B9GML1-F1
#
_cell.length_a   1.000
_cell.length_b   1.000
_cell.length_c   1.000
_cell.angle_alpha   90.00
_cell.angle_beta   90.00
_cell.angle_gamma   90.00
#
_symmetry.space_group_name_H-M   'P 1'
#
loop_
_entity.id
_entity.type
_entity.pdbx_description
1 polymer ?
#
loop_
_entity_poly.entity_id
_entity_poly.type
_entity_poly.pdbx_seq_one_letter_code
_entity_poly.pdbx_strand_id
1 'polypeptide(L)'
;MTNSGFLNALIGLSAGIGHWFLAGIAQRLASRGLARFFGGGSLATLLANAALEELLRIALIGAAAYTLTRHTELTVSRRTALLYAFALLAGWAFGSMENLSYLLAFPSSDIFWRLGYSLPIHLNAGILYAIALFPPSPKGGSGRRSAAGRALRAAAALCLG
;
A
#
# COMPACT_ATOMS: atom_id res chain seq x y z
N MET A 1 -28.57 -4.44 -3.43
CA MET A 1 -27.10 -4.40 -3.58
C MET A 1 -26.50 -5.14 -2.39
N THR A 2 -25.73 -6.21 -2.62
CA THR A 2 -25.35 -7.18 -1.59
C THR A 2 -24.33 -6.62 -0.58
N ASN A 3 -24.43 -7.04 0.68
CA ASN A 3 -23.52 -6.71 1.80
C ASN A 3 -22.02 -6.89 1.50
N SER A 4 -21.68 -7.66 0.45
CA SER A 4 -20.30 -7.96 0.07
C SER A 4 -19.52 -6.75 -0.46
N GLY A 5 -20.16 -5.80 -1.15
CA GLY A 5 -19.46 -4.60 -1.64
C GLY A 5 -19.01 -3.69 -0.49
N PHE A 6 -19.92 -3.46 0.46
CA PHE A 6 -19.66 -2.69 1.67
C PHE A 6 -18.58 -3.35 2.53
N LEU A 7 -18.67 -4.66 2.75
CA LEU A 7 -17.66 -5.40 3.53
C LEU A 7 -16.26 -5.31 2.89
N ASN A 8 -16.15 -5.46 1.57
CA ASN A 8 -14.87 -5.33 0.87
C ASN A 8 -14.28 -3.92 1.02
N ALA A 9 -15.14 -2.89 1.00
CA ALA A 9 -14.70 -1.53 1.23
C ALA A 9 -14.16 -1.33 2.66
N LEU A 10 -14.88 -1.85 3.66
CA LEU A 10 -14.43 -1.82 5.05
C LEU A 10 -13.10 -2.54 5.24
N ILE A 11 -12.89 -3.69 4.59
CA ILE A 11 -11.63 -4.43 4.62
C ILE A 11 -10.49 -3.57 4.05
N GLY A 12 -10.70 -2.94 2.89
CA GLY A 12 -9.69 -2.05 2.28
C GLY A 12 -9.33 -0.86 3.18
N LEU A 13 -10.33 -0.18 3.74
CA LEU A 13 -10.13 0.94 4.66
C LEU A 13 -9.38 0.50 5.93
N SER A 14 -9.83 -0.61 6.55
CA SER A 14 -9.22 -1.15 7.77
C SER A 14 -7.77 -1.57 7.54
N ALA A 15 -7.48 -2.15 6.38
CA ALA A 15 -6.13 -2.52 5.97
C ALA A 15 -5.21 -1.29 5.83
N GLY A 16 -5.71 -0.19 5.24
CA GLY A 16 -4.95 1.06 5.15
C GLY A 16 -4.65 1.70 6.51
N ILE A 17 -5.64 1.71 7.42
CA ILE A 17 -5.45 2.18 8.80
C ILE A 17 -4.43 1.30 9.54
N GLY A 18 -4.57 -0.03 9.42
CA GLY A 18 -3.63 -0.99 10.02
C GLY A 18 -2.21 -0.81 9.48
N HIS A 19 -2.06 -0.61 8.17
CA HIS A 19 -0.77 -0.29 7.56
C HIS A 19 -0.17 1.00 8.13
N TRP A 20 -0.96 2.06 8.29
CA TRP A 20 -0.48 3.32 8.90
C TRP A 20 0.04 3.09 10.34
N PHE A 21 -0.70 2.35 11.17
CA PHE A 21 -0.26 2.00 12.52
C PHE A 21 1.04 1.20 12.53
N LEU A 22 1.14 0.17 11.68
CA LEU A 22 2.32 -0.68 11.57
C LEU A 22 3.54 0.09 11.06
N ALA A 23 3.36 0.95 10.07
CA ALA A 23 4.42 1.82 9.56
C ALA A 23 4.97 2.73 10.67
N GLY A 24 4.08 3.37 11.45
CA GLY A 24 4.50 4.20 12.58
C GLY A 24 5.26 3.42 13.66
N ILE A 25 4.86 2.18 13.96
CA ILE A 25 5.61 1.32 14.90
C ILE A 25 6.98 0.96 14.32
N ALA A 26 7.03 0.48 13.08
CA ALA A 26 8.26 0.07 12.40
C ALA A 26 9.26 1.24 12.32
N GLN A 27 8.80 2.43 11.93
CA GLN A 27 9.62 3.63 11.87
C GLN A 27 10.14 4.05 13.24
N ARG A 28 9.33 3.99 14.31
CA ARG A 28 9.80 4.29 15.67
C ARG A 28 10.88 3.32 16.14
N LEU A 29 10.78 2.05 15.80
CA LEU A 29 11.80 1.05 16.12
C LEU A 29 13.07 1.25 15.29
N ALA A 30 12.91 1.46 13.97
CA ALA A 30 14.02 1.64 13.04
C ALA A 30 14.79 2.95 13.30
N SER A 31 14.07 4.07 13.52
CA SER A 31 14.67 5.38 13.79
C SER A 31 15.51 5.40 15.07
N ARG A 32 15.13 4.65 16.11
CA ARG A 32 15.96 4.49 17.32
C ARG A 32 17.30 3.83 17.03
N GLY A 33 17.35 2.88 16.09
CA GLY A 33 18.59 2.26 15.64
C GLY A 33 19.38 3.20 14.72
N LEU A 34 18.73 3.70 13.67
CA LEU A 34 19.36 4.53 12.63
C LEU A 34 19.90 5.86 13.16
N ALA A 35 19.18 6.52 14.07
CA ALA A 35 19.61 7.78 14.64
C ALA A 35 20.91 7.64 15.46
N ARG A 36 21.19 6.45 16.01
CA ARG A 36 22.47 6.17 16.71
C ARG A 36 23.66 6.11 15.76
N PHE A 37 23.45 5.71 14.51
CA PHE A 37 24.53 5.53 13.53
C PHE A 37 24.68 6.72 12.57
N PHE A 38 23.58 7.35 12.17
CA PHE A 38 23.56 8.36 11.13
C PHE A 38 23.09 9.75 11.60
N GLY A 39 22.75 9.90 12.88
CA GLY A 39 22.14 11.11 13.42
C GLY A 39 20.64 11.23 13.08
N GLY A 40 19.86 11.82 13.99
CA GLY A 40 18.44 12.06 13.79
C GLY A 40 18.20 13.06 12.66
N GLY A 41 17.36 12.71 11.69
CA GLY A 41 17.00 13.59 10.56
C GLY A 41 17.95 13.56 9.36
N SER A 42 18.92 12.65 9.32
CA SER A 42 19.76 12.44 8.14
C SER A 42 18.95 11.94 6.94
N LEU A 43 19.44 12.24 5.72
CA LEU A 43 18.86 11.71 4.47
C LEU A 43 18.72 10.18 4.50
N ALA A 44 19.70 9.48 5.09
CA ALA A 44 19.64 8.02 5.27
C ALA A 44 18.43 7.58 6.11
N THR A 45 18.11 8.30 7.18
CA THR A 45 16.94 8.01 8.03
C THR A 45 15.63 8.25 7.26
N LEU A 46 15.56 9.32 6.47
CA LEU A 46 14.39 9.62 5.63
C LEU A 46 14.17 8.53 4.57
N LEU A 47 15.23 8.14 3.85
CA LEU A 47 15.15 7.08 2.84
C LEU A 47 14.77 5.73 3.45
N ALA A 48 15.31 5.39 4.63
CA ALA A 48 14.96 4.15 5.32
C ALA A 48 13.49 4.13 5.76
N ASN A 49 12.97 5.25 6.26
CA ASN A 49 11.56 5.36 6.64
C ASN A 49 10.63 5.22 5.43
N ALA A 50 10.96 5.89 4.32
CA ALA A 50 10.21 5.76 3.07
C ALA A 50 10.26 4.32 2.52
N ALA A 51 11.44 3.70 2.52
CA ALA A 51 11.60 2.32 2.08
C ALA A 51 10.77 1.34 2.93
N LEU A 52 10.75 1.53 4.26
CA LEU A 52 9.92 0.72 5.17
C LEU A 52 8.43 0.86 4.85
N GLU A 53 7.94 2.08 4.62
CA GLU A 53 6.55 2.31 4.23
C GLU A 53 6.19 1.61 2.93
N GLU A 54 7.04 1.72 1.90
CA GLU A 54 6.80 1.08 0.62
C GLU A 54 6.88 -0.45 0.70
N LEU A 55 7.81 -1.00 1.48
CA LEU A 55 7.89 -2.45 1.72
C LEU A 55 6.62 -2.98 2.40
N LEU A 56 6.12 -2.28 3.41
CA LEU A 56 4.86 -2.64 4.06
C LEU A 56 3.67 -2.53 3.09
N ARG A 57 3.66 -1.50 2.22
CA ARG A 57 2.63 -1.35 1.19
C ARG A 57 2.65 -2.50 0.20
N ILE A 58 3.84 -2.86 -0.31
CA ILE A 58 4.04 -4.00 -1.21
C ILE A 58 3.57 -5.29 -0.55
N ALA A 59 3.95 -5.53 0.72
CA ALA A 59 3.53 -6.70 1.47
C ALA A 59 2.00 -6.76 1.62
N LEU A 60 1.35 -5.63 1.92
CA LEU A 60 -0.11 -5.55 2.04
C LEU A 60 -0.82 -5.90 0.72
N ILE A 61 -0.43 -5.25 -0.38
CA ILE A 61 -1.05 -5.51 -1.70
C ILE A 61 -0.71 -6.93 -2.17
N GLY A 62 0.51 -7.40 -1.90
CA GLY A 62 0.95 -8.78 -2.17
C GLY A 62 0.12 -9.82 -1.44
N ALA A 63 -0.15 -9.62 -0.15
CA ALA A 63 -1.00 -10.49 0.65
C ALA A 63 -2.44 -10.50 0.13
N ALA A 64 -3.02 -9.34 -0.21
CA ALA A 64 -4.35 -9.28 -0.81
C ALA A 64 -4.41 -10.04 -2.15
N ALA A 65 -3.41 -9.85 -3.01
CA ALA A 65 -3.29 -10.55 -4.29
C ALA A 65 -3.13 -12.07 -4.11
N TYR A 66 -2.32 -12.51 -3.14
CA TYR A 66 -2.17 -13.90 -2.77
C TYR A 66 -3.51 -14.50 -2.31
N THR A 67 -4.21 -13.83 -1.40
CA THR A 67 -5.49 -14.29 -0.87
C THR A 67 -6.55 -14.42 -1.95
N LEU A 68 -6.69 -13.41 -2.82
CA LEU A 68 -7.59 -13.48 -3.97
C LEU A 68 -7.23 -14.62 -4.92
N THR A 69 -5.94 -14.94 -5.08
CA THR A 69 -5.47 -16.01 -5.97
C THR A 69 -5.73 -17.41 -5.39
N ARG A 70 -5.49 -17.59 -4.09
CA ARG A 70 -5.45 -18.90 -3.42
C ARG A 70 -6.75 -19.29 -2.74
N HIS A 71 -7.52 -18.34 -2.26
CA HIS A 71 -8.67 -18.60 -1.39
C HIS A 71 -10.01 -18.19 -2.01
N THR A 72 -10.03 -17.85 -3.30
CA THR A 72 -11.28 -17.47 -3.98
C THR A 72 -11.38 -18.12 -5.36
N GLU A 73 -12.57 -18.49 -5.79
CA GLU A 73 -12.83 -19.03 -7.15
C GLU A 73 -13.23 -17.93 -8.14
N LEU A 74 -12.82 -16.69 -7.87
CA LEU A 74 -13.18 -15.55 -8.70
C LEU A 74 -12.48 -15.58 -10.06
N THR A 75 -13.16 -15.07 -11.09
CA THR A 75 -12.55 -14.85 -12.41
C THR A 75 -11.38 -13.86 -12.31
N VAL A 76 -10.42 -13.95 -13.24
CA VAL A 76 -9.27 -13.03 -13.28
C VAL A 76 -9.71 -11.57 -13.26
N SER A 77 -10.69 -11.21 -14.10
CA SER A 77 -11.23 -9.84 -14.17
C SER A 77 -11.79 -9.37 -12.83
N ARG A 78 -12.50 -10.24 -12.10
CA ARG A 78 -13.09 -9.88 -10.81
C ARG A 78 -12.03 -9.76 -9.72
N ARG A 79 -11.02 -10.63 -9.71
CA ARG A 79 -9.87 -10.51 -8.79
C ARG A 79 -9.09 -9.22 -9.04
N THR A 80 -8.83 -8.86 -10.30
CA THR A 80 -8.17 -7.59 -10.66
C THR A 80 -8.98 -6.39 -10.16
N ALA A 81 -10.28 -6.35 -10.43
CA ALA A 81 -11.14 -5.27 -9.96
C ALA A 81 -11.15 -5.13 -8.43
N LEU A 82 -11.24 -6.26 -7.71
CA LEU A 82 -11.19 -6.25 -6.25
C LEU A 82 -9.84 -5.81 -5.71
N LEU A 83 -8.73 -6.26 -6.30
CA LEU A 83 -7.39 -5.85 -5.88
C LEU A 83 -7.17 -4.35 -6.10
N TYR A 84 -7.67 -3.81 -7.21
CA TYR A 84 -7.55 -2.38 -7.51
C TYR A 84 -8.39 -1.54 -6.55
N ALA A 85 -9.64 -1.96 -6.30
CA ALA A 85 -10.50 -1.29 -5.32
C ALA A 85 -9.89 -1.36 -3.91
N PHE A 86 -9.35 -2.51 -3.51
CA PHE A 86 -8.63 -2.69 -2.25
C PHE A 86 -7.43 -1.75 -2.16
N ALA A 87 -6.56 -1.73 -3.16
CA ALA A 87 -5.37 -0.89 -3.18
C ALA A 87 -5.70 0.61 -3.15
N LEU A 88 -6.75 1.02 -3.86
CA LEU A 88 -7.26 2.39 -3.82
C LEU A 88 -7.72 2.77 -2.41
N LEU A 89 -8.59 1.96 -1.79
CA LEU A 89 -9.16 2.27 -0.48
C LEU A 89 -8.13 2.19 0.64
N ALA A 90 -7.22 1.21 0.58
CA ALA A 90 -6.12 1.09 1.53
C ALA A 90 -5.14 2.27 1.40
N GLY A 91 -4.76 2.65 0.17
CA GLY A 91 -3.92 3.82 -0.09
C GLY A 91 -4.59 5.12 0.36
N TRP A 92 -5.90 5.24 0.15
CA TRP A 92 -6.68 6.39 0.61
C TRP A 92 -6.68 6.50 2.13
N ALA A 93 -7.06 5.41 2.81
CA ALA A 93 -7.11 5.39 4.27
C ALA A 93 -5.71 5.63 4.89
N PHE A 94 -4.66 5.03 4.35
CA PHE A 94 -3.29 5.29 4.79
C PHE A 94 -2.93 6.78 4.65
N GLY A 95 -3.11 7.35 3.45
CA GLY A 95 -2.77 8.75 3.19
C GLY A 95 -3.60 9.71 4.03
N SER A 96 -4.89 9.43 4.24
CA SER A 96 -5.75 10.20 5.13
C SER A 96 -5.29 10.15 6.59
N MET A 97 -4.94 8.97 7.11
CA MET A 97 -4.43 8.82 8.48
C MET A 97 -3.08 9.52 8.66
N GLU A 98 -2.20 9.41 7.68
CA GLU A 98 -0.93 10.14 7.68
C GLU A 98 -1.20 11.65 7.75
N ASN A 99 -2.02 12.18 6.84
CA ASN A 99 -2.36 13.61 6.84
C ASN A 99 -3.04 14.07 8.13
N LEU A 100 -3.96 13.28 8.68
CA LEU A 100 -4.60 13.56 9.96
C LEU A 100 -3.57 13.63 11.09
N SER A 101 -2.58 12.74 11.09
CA SER A 101 -1.53 12.72 12.12
C SER A 101 -0.67 13.98 12.07
N TYR A 102 -0.35 14.47 10.87
CA TYR A 102 0.32 15.75 10.72
C TYR A 102 -0.56 16.92 11.13
N LEU A 103 -1.85 16.90 10.81
CA LEU A 103 -2.79 17.96 11.24
C LEU A 103 -2.87 18.05 12.76
N LEU A 104 -2.92 16.89 13.43
CA LEU A 104 -2.93 16.82 14.89
C LEU A 104 -1.60 17.28 15.51
N ALA A 105 -0.47 17.04 14.84
CA ALA A 105 0.84 17.46 15.31
C ALA A 105 1.16 18.94 15.04
N PHE A 106 0.67 19.47 13.92
CA PHE A 106 0.98 20.81 13.42
C PHE A 106 -0.30 21.48 12.88
N PRO A 107 -1.23 21.92 13.74
CA PRO A 107 -2.56 22.38 13.31
C PRO A 107 -2.50 23.71 12.55
N SER A 108 -2.22 23.64 11.24
CA SER A 108 -2.06 24.79 10.37
C SER A 108 -2.67 24.53 8.98
N SER A 109 -3.07 25.61 8.31
CA SER A 109 -3.78 25.55 7.03
C SER A 109 -2.90 25.12 5.85
N ASP A 110 -1.56 25.20 5.97
CA ASP A 110 -0.64 24.68 4.96
C ASP A 110 -0.75 23.17 4.77
N ILE A 111 -1.26 22.43 5.76
CA ILE A 111 -1.47 20.98 5.66
C ILE A 111 -2.51 20.61 4.60
N PHE A 112 -3.46 21.50 4.28
CA PHE A 112 -4.41 21.23 3.21
C PHE A 112 -3.73 21.16 1.83
N TRP A 113 -2.66 21.93 1.61
CA TRP A 113 -1.82 21.77 0.42
C TRP A 113 -1.11 20.42 0.40
N ARG A 114 -0.64 19.97 1.58
CA ARG A 114 -0.05 18.65 1.73
C ARG A 114 -1.01 17.51 1.42
N LEU A 115 -2.27 17.60 1.82
CA LEU A 115 -3.28 16.64 1.43
C LEU A 115 -3.41 16.54 -0.10
N GLY A 116 -3.37 17.70 -0.78
CA GLY A 116 -3.51 17.81 -2.23
C GLY A 116 -2.43 17.06 -3.03
N TYR A 117 -1.18 17.04 -2.55
CA TYR A 117 -0.10 16.33 -3.26
C TYR A 117 0.24 14.95 -2.67
N SER A 118 0.10 14.73 -1.36
CA SER A 118 0.52 13.47 -0.71
C SER A 118 -0.49 12.34 -0.91
N LEU A 119 -1.79 12.64 -0.84
CA LEU A 119 -2.83 11.63 -1.00
C LEU A 119 -2.76 10.94 -2.37
N PRO A 120 -2.62 11.67 -3.51
CA PRO A 120 -2.41 11.04 -4.81
C PRO A 120 -1.19 10.11 -4.87
N ILE A 121 -0.10 10.42 -4.14
CA ILE A 121 1.10 9.58 -4.12
C ILE A 121 0.77 8.20 -3.51
N HIS A 122 0.09 8.15 -2.36
CA HIS A 122 -0.26 6.88 -1.72
C HIS A 122 -1.24 6.05 -2.56
N LEU A 123 -2.22 6.72 -3.19
CA LEU A 123 -3.16 6.07 -4.11
C LEU A 123 -2.43 5.48 -5.31
N ASN A 124 -1.60 6.28 -5.97
CA ASN A 124 -0.87 5.86 -7.15
C ASN A 124 0.12 4.74 -6.83
N ALA A 125 0.84 4.79 -5.71
CA ALA A 125 1.74 3.72 -5.29
C ALA A 125 0.98 2.40 -5.09
N GLY A 126 -0.12 2.41 -4.33
CA GLY A 126 -0.96 1.22 -4.12
C GLY A 126 -1.48 0.62 -5.43
N ILE A 127 -2.00 1.47 -6.32
CA ILE A 127 -2.50 1.07 -7.64
C ILE A 127 -1.38 0.53 -8.53
N LEU A 128 -0.19 1.15 -8.54
CA LEU A 128 0.95 0.68 -9.32
C LEU A 128 1.38 -0.73 -8.87
N TYR A 129 1.41 -1.00 -7.56
CA TYR A 129 1.68 -2.35 -7.06
C TYR A 129 0.59 -3.34 -7.44
N ALA A 130 -0.69 -2.94 -7.38
CA ALA A 130 -1.80 -3.78 -7.82
C ALA A 130 -1.73 -4.10 -9.32
N ILE A 131 -1.42 -3.11 -10.17
CA ILE A 131 -1.21 -3.28 -11.62
C ILE A 131 -0.02 -4.21 -11.89
N ALA A 132 1.08 -4.02 -11.18
CA ALA A 132 2.26 -4.86 -11.36
C ALA A 132 1.97 -6.33 -11.01
N LEU A 133 1.19 -6.58 -9.96
CA LEU A 133 0.79 -7.93 -9.58
C LEU A 133 -0.26 -8.50 -10.54
N PHE A 134 -1.31 -7.73 -10.88
CA PHE A 134 -2.46 -8.13 -11.69
C PHE A 134 -2.61 -7.17 -12.88
N PRO A 135 -1.76 -7.27 -13.90
CA PRO A 135 -1.80 -6.35 -15.03
C PRO A 135 -3.14 -6.45 -15.77
N PRO A 136 -3.67 -5.33 -16.30
CA PRO A 136 -4.89 -5.37 -17.09
C PRO A 136 -4.66 -6.26 -18.32
N SER A 137 -5.49 -7.29 -18.48
CA SER A 137 -5.39 -8.18 -19.63
C SER A 137 -5.84 -7.42 -20.88
N PRO A 138 -5.03 -7.36 -21.96
CA PRO A 138 -5.57 -6.97 -23.26
C PRO A 138 -6.62 -8.00 -23.65
N LYS A 139 -7.74 -7.55 -24.22
CA LYS A 139 -8.72 -8.46 -24.82
C LYS A 139 -8.00 -9.33 -25.86
N GLY A 140 -7.79 -10.62 -25.56
CA GLY A 140 -7.33 -11.63 -26.53
C GLY A 140 -5.84 -11.95 -26.61
N GLY A 141 -4.97 -11.43 -25.73
CA GLY A 141 -3.52 -11.74 -25.78
C GLY A 141 -3.02 -12.32 -24.46
N SER A 142 -2.23 -13.39 -24.51
CA SER A 142 -1.53 -13.93 -23.34
C SER A 142 -0.72 -12.81 -22.68
N GLY A 143 -1.19 -12.36 -21.51
CA GLY A 143 -0.63 -11.21 -20.79
C GLY A 143 0.85 -11.42 -20.52
N ARG A 144 1.72 -10.75 -21.29
CA ARG A 144 3.15 -10.67 -21.01
C ARG A 144 3.31 -10.04 -19.63
N ARG A 145 3.62 -10.88 -18.64
CA ARG A 145 3.90 -10.45 -17.27
C ARG A 145 5.17 -9.60 -17.32
N SER A 146 5.11 -8.36 -16.81
CA SER A 146 6.29 -7.50 -16.75
C SER A 146 7.33 -8.10 -15.79
N ALA A 147 8.61 -7.80 -16.00
CA ALA A 147 9.68 -8.21 -15.07
C ALA A 147 9.43 -7.70 -13.66
N ALA A 148 8.92 -6.47 -13.53
CA ALA A 148 8.47 -5.88 -12.27
C ALA A 148 7.37 -6.71 -11.59
N GLY A 149 6.39 -7.20 -12.34
CA GLY A 149 5.33 -8.06 -11.82
C GLY A 149 5.82 -9.44 -11.36
N ARG A 150 6.85 -9.98 -12.02
CA ARG A 150 7.53 -11.21 -11.54
C ARG A 150 8.31 -10.96 -10.26
N ALA A 151 9.08 -9.87 -10.19
CA ALA A 151 9.86 -9.51 -9.02
C ALA A 151 8.98 -9.25 -7.79
N LEU A 152 7.88 -8.51 -7.95
CA LEU A 152 6.92 -8.26 -6.89
C LEU A 152 6.23 -9.52 -6.39
N ARG A 153 5.89 -10.47 -7.29
CA ARG A 153 5.34 -11.77 -6.89
C ARG A 153 6.35 -12.65 -6.17
N ALA A 154 7.62 -12.63 -6.60
CA ALA A 154 8.68 -13.36 -5.92
C ALA A 154 8.93 -12.78 -4.52
N ALA A 155 8.99 -11.45 -4.39
CA ALA A 155 9.09 -10.77 -3.11
C ALA A 155 7.89 -11.08 -2.20
N ALA A 156 6.66 -11.02 -2.73
CA ALA A 156 5.46 -11.39 -1.97
C ALA A 156 5.45 -12.86 -1.55
N ALA A 157 5.95 -13.78 -2.38
CA ALA A 157 6.05 -15.20 -2.04
C ALA A 157 7.09 -15.47 -0.93
N LEU A 158 8.22 -14.76 -0.93
CA LEU A 158 9.25 -14.86 0.11
C LEU A 158 8.77 -14.31 1.47
N CYS A 159 7.82 -13.37 1.47
CA CYS A 159 7.26 -12.82 2.70
C CYS A 159 6.08 -13.63 3.27
N LEU A 160 5.51 -14.56 2.51
CA LEU A 160 4.26 -15.26 2.84
C LEU A 160 4.36 -16.79 2.86
N GLY A 161 5.53 -17.35 2.51
CA GLY A 161 5.83 -18.79 2.54
C GLY A 161 6.77 -19.13 3.68
#